data_AF-A0A2Z6M143-F1
#
_entry.id   AF-A0A2Z6M143-F1
#
_cell.length_a   1.000
_cell.length_b   1.000
_cell.length_c   1.000
_cell.angle_alpha   90.00
_cell.angle_beta   90.00
_cell.angle_gamma   90.00
#
_symmetry.space_group_name_H-M   'P 1'
#
loop_
_entity.id
_entity.type
_entity.pdbx_description
1 polymer ?
#
loop_
_entity_poly.entity_id
_entity_poly.type
_entity_poly.pdbx_seq_one_letter_code
_entity_poly.pdbx_strand_id
1 'polypeptide(L)'
;MEEPEKDYDREKQRKRDRDMKDHGKDRVDDETVHHEVVVGKGLSGALKLLQDRGMLNESIEWGGRNMEKKKTKLVGINVEDEGKEEKQIHIERRDEFGRILTPKEAFRVFSHKFHGKGPNKIKQEKRMNQFRRELKLKQMKSSDTPSLSVERMKEAQARTKMPYLVLS
;
A
#
# COMPACT_ATOMS: atom_id res chain seq x y z
N MET A 1 68.40 -15.96 -30.61
CA MET A 1 67.97 -15.53 -29.26
C MET A 1 66.65 -14.83 -29.47
N GLU A 2 65.53 -15.57 -29.33
CA GLU A 2 64.16 -15.07 -29.56
C GLU A 2 63.36 -15.17 -28.26
N GLU A 3 63.13 -13.99 -27.68
CA GLU A 3 61.98 -13.46 -26.91
C GLU A 3 61.13 -14.37 -25.99
N PRO A 4 61.06 -14.05 -24.67
CA PRO A 4 60.16 -14.66 -23.68
C PRO A 4 58.82 -13.89 -23.48
N GLU A 5 58.26 -13.27 -24.52
CA GLU A 5 57.08 -12.38 -24.37
C GLU A 5 55.73 -13.10 -24.12
N LYS A 6 55.63 -14.42 -24.36
CA LYS A 6 54.34 -15.13 -24.35
C LYS A 6 53.77 -15.45 -22.95
N ASP A 7 54.59 -15.40 -21.90
CA ASP A 7 54.13 -15.75 -20.54
C ASP A 7 53.46 -14.57 -19.80
N TYR A 8 53.86 -13.33 -20.11
CA TYR A 8 53.28 -12.13 -19.50
C TYR A 8 51.79 -11.94 -19.84
N ASP A 9 51.37 -12.24 -21.07
CA ASP A 9 49.98 -12.05 -21.49
C ASP A 9 49.03 -13.09 -20.89
N ARG A 10 49.49 -14.33 -20.72
CA ARG A 10 48.71 -15.42 -20.11
C ARG A 10 48.46 -15.15 -18.62
N GLU A 11 49.44 -14.58 -17.92
CA GLU A 11 49.32 -14.22 -16.51
C GLU A 11 48.41 -12.99 -16.32
N LYS A 12 48.44 -12.04 -17.25
CA LYS A 12 47.55 -10.86 -17.29
C LYS A 12 46.10 -11.24 -17.64
N GLN A 13 45.88 -12.27 -18.44
CA GLN A 13 44.55 -12.85 -18.68
C GLN A 13 44.03 -13.59 -17.44
N ARG A 14 44.87 -14.42 -16.81
CA ARG A 14 44.52 -15.14 -15.56
C ARG A 14 44.24 -14.23 -14.37
N LYS A 15 44.82 -13.02 -14.33
CA LYS A 15 44.55 -12.01 -13.30
C LYS A 15 43.20 -11.31 -13.56
N ARG A 16 42.94 -10.90 -14.80
CA ARG A 16 41.62 -10.37 -15.23
C ARG A 16 40.47 -11.36 -15.01
N ASP A 17 40.70 -12.65 -15.26
CA ASP A 17 39.68 -13.70 -15.05
C ASP A 17 39.45 -14.01 -13.56
N ARG A 18 40.44 -13.73 -12.70
CA ARG A 18 40.31 -13.82 -11.23
C ARG A 18 39.55 -12.62 -10.68
N ASP A 19 39.89 -11.42 -11.16
CA ASP A 19 39.28 -10.15 -10.74
C ASP A 19 37.80 -10.07 -11.21
N MET A 20 37.45 -10.68 -12.34
CA MET A 20 36.05 -10.80 -12.80
C MET A 20 35.21 -11.81 -12.01
N LYS A 21 35.84 -12.72 -11.25
CA LYS A 21 35.13 -13.79 -10.51
C LYS A 21 34.73 -13.38 -9.09
N ASP A 22 35.23 -12.25 -8.61
CA ASP A 22 35.04 -11.76 -7.23
C ASP A 22 33.86 -10.79 -7.06
N HIS A 23 33.26 -10.32 -8.17
CA HIS A 23 32.05 -9.47 -8.12
C HIS A 23 30.72 -10.24 -8.07
N GLY A 24 30.79 -11.51 -7.66
CA GLY A 24 29.71 -12.47 -7.80
C GLY A 24 29.16 -13.04 -6.50
N LYS A 25 29.03 -12.24 -5.43
CA LYS A 25 28.08 -12.45 -4.30
C LYS A 25 28.45 -11.50 -3.16
N ASP A 26 27.85 -10.32 -3.17
CA ASP A 26 27.42 -9.64 -1.94
C ASP A 26 26.19 -8.84 -2.32
N ARG A 27 25.09 -9.57 -2.54
CA ARG A 27 23.76 -8.97 -2.41
C ARG A 27 23.57 -8.82 -0.91
N VAL A 28 23.87 -7.63 -0.41
CA VAL A 28 23.41 -7.22 0.91
C VAL A 28 21.89 -7.17 0.80
N ASP A 29 21.24 -8.20 1.33
CA ASP A 29 19.79 -8.23 1.43
C ASP A 29 19.40 -7.13 2.45
N ASP A 30 18.99 -5.97 1.93
CA ASP A 30 18.38 -4.89 2.71
C ASP A 30 17.14 -5.47 3.42
N GLU A 31 17.28 -5.82 4.70
CA GLU A 31 16.22 -6.38 5.57
C GLU A 31 15.09 -5.36 5.88
N THR A 32 14.77 -4.46 4.96
CA THR A 32 13.70 -3.45 5.13
C THR A 32 12.69 -3.38 3.99
N VAL A 33 12.60 -4.40 3.13
CA VAL A 33 11.54 -4.47 2.12
C VAL A 33 10.87 -5.84 2.16
N HIS A 34 9.72 -5.90 2.86
CA HIS A 34 8.70 -6.95 2.81
C HIS A 34 9.19 -8.40 2.71
N HIS A 35 9.00 -9.21 3.77
CA HIS A 35 9.15 -10.66 3.69
C HIS A 35 8.21 -11.25 2.63
N GLU A 36 8.65 -11.27 1.38
CA GLU A 36 7.95 -11.92 0.29
C GLU A 36 8.24 -13.41 0.35
N VAL A 37 7.43 -14.09 1.16
CA VAL A 37 7.33 -15.54 1.14
C VAL A 37 7.09 -15.95 -0.30
N VAL A 38 7.99 -16.76 -0.88
CA VAL A 38 7.82 -17.32 -2.21
C VAL A 38 6.51 -18.09 -2.21
N VAL A 39 5.47 -17.49 -2.78
CA VAL A 39 4.18 -18.15 -2.94
C VAL A 39 4.39 -19.24 -3.97
N GLY A 40 4.44 -20.49 -3.52
CA GLY A 40 4.45 -21.64 -4.42
C GLY A 40 3.20 -21.65 -5.32
N LYS A 41 3.07 -22.66 -6.20
CA LYS A 41 1.92 -22.77 -7.12
C LYS A 41 0.57 -23.05 -6.43
N GLY A 42 0.51 -23.06 -5.10
CA GLY A 42 -0.67 -23.43 -4.30
C GLY A 42 -1.37 -22.23 -3.67
N LEU A 43 -2.70 -22.29 -3.59
CA LEU A 43 -3.55 -21.28 -2.95
C LEU A 43 -3.22 -21.08 -1.46
N SER A 44 -2.77 -22.12 -0.77
CA SER A 44 -2.37 -22.06 0.64
C SER A 44 -1.22 -21.09 0.90
N GLY A 45 -0.25 -21.00 -0.02
CA GLY A 45 0.85 -20.05 0.07
C GLY A 45 0.38 -18.61 -0.10
N ALA A 46 -0.57 -18.38 -1.02
CA ALA A 46 -1.15 -17.07 -1.25
C ALA A 46 -1.98 -16.61 -0.04
N LEU A 47 -2.79 -17.50 0.53
CA LEU A 47 -3.58 -17.23 1.74
C LEU A 47 -2.69 -16.97 2.96
N LYS A 48 -1.61 -17.73 3.13
CA LYS A 48 -0.62 -17.49 4.20
C LYS A 48 0.04 -16.12 4.04
N LEU A 49 0.45 -15.75 2.83
CA LEU A 49 0.99 -14.42 2.55
C LEU A 49 -0.03 -13.30 2.84
N LEU A 50 -1.30 -13.48 2.48
CA LEU A 50 -2.37 -12.50 2.80
C LEU A 50 -2.64 -12.40 4.30
N GLN A 51 -2.55 -13.51 5.03
CA GLN A 51 -2.66 -13.57 6.48
C GLN A 51 -1.48 -12.89 7.17
N ASP A 52 -0.24 -13.19 6.77
CA ASP A 52 0.98 -12.59 7.29
C ASP A 52 1.04 -11.07 7.00
N ARG A 53 0.50 -10.64 5.84
CA ARG A 53 0.31 -9.22 5.51
C ARG A 53 -0.86 -8.56 6.24
N GLY A 54 -1.69 -9.32 6.94
CA GLY A 54 -2.88 -8.80 7.63
C GLY A 54 -4.00 -8.34 6.69
N MET A 55 -3.98 -8.72 5.42
CA MET A 55 -4.98 -8.35 4.41
C MET A 55 -6.24 -9.23 4.48
N LEU A 56 -6.13 -10.43 5.07
CA LEU A 56 -7.26 -11.36 5.18
C LEU A 56 -8.42 -10.78 6.01
N ASN A 57 -8.12 -9.88 6.95
CA ASN A 57 -9.10 -9.23 7.83
C ASN A 57 -9.39 -7.78 7.40
N GLU A 58 -9.27 -7.47 6.11
CA GLU A 58 -9.55 -6.13 5.59
C GLU A 58 -10.91 -5.65 6.08
N SER A 59 -10.87 -4.66 6.98
CA SER A 59 -12.07 -4.10 7.58
C SER A 59 -12.87 -3.36 6.51
N ILE A 60 -14.19 -3.56 6.50
CA ILE A 60 -15.17 -2.85 5.68
C ILE A 60 -14.75 -1.38 5.44
N GLU A 61 -14.68 -0.98 4.17
CA GLU A 61 -14.34 0.40 3.80
C GLU A 61 -15.53 1.33 4.08
N TRP A 62 -15.43 2.04 5.19
CA TRP A 62 -16.43 3.02 5.60
C TRP A 62 -16.34 4.30 4.77
N GLY A 63 -17.44 4.60 4.07
CA GLY A 63 -17.71 5.91 3.49
C GLY A 63 -18.00 6.90 4.61
N GLY A 64 -17.06 7.81 4.87
CA GLY A 64 -17.34 8.99 5.67
C GLY A 64 -16.13 9.73 6.23
N ARG A 65 -16.41 10.77 7.00
CA ARG A 65 -15.36 11.62 7.62
C ARG A 65 -14.47 10.79 8.55
N ASN A 66 -13.19 11.14 8.64
CA ASN A 66 -12.18 10.43 9.44
C ASN A 66 -12.61 10.12 10.89
N MET A 67 -13.43 10.97 11.52
CA MET A 67 -13.94 10.77 12.89
C MET A 67 -15.11 9.78 13.02
N GLU A 68 -15.72 9.38 11.92
CA GLU A 68 -16.93 8.53 11.87
C GLU A 68 -16.59 7.07 11.55
N LYS A 69 -15.34 6.77 11.16
CA LYS A 69 -14.83 5.41 10.85
C LYS A 69 -14.47 4.57 12.09
N LYS A 70 -14.73 5.07 13.31
CA LYS A 70 -14.41 4.35 14.56
C LYS A 70 -15.41 3.20 14.78
N LYS A 71 -14.90 1.98 15.02
CA LYS A 71 -15.68 0.75 15.32
C LYS A 71 -16.76 0.95 16.39
N THR A 72 -16.48 1.76 17.41
CA THR A 72 -17.42 2.05 18.51
C THR A 72 -18.69 2.82 18.11
N LYS A 73 -18.73 3.43 16.92
CA LYS A 73 -19.88 4.21 16.42
C LYS A 73 -20.62 3.50 15.27
N LEU A 74 -20.17 2.30 14.93
CA LEU A 74 -20.71 1.49 13.85
C LEU A 74 -21.77 0.56 14.46
N VAL A 75 -23.01 1.03 14.45
CA VAL A 75 -24.18 0.28 14.90
C VAL A 75 -24.42 -0.89 13.93
N GLY A 76 -24.48 -2.12 14.44
CA GLY A 76 -25.03 -3.28 13.71
C GLY A 76 -24.03 -4.28 13.12
N ILE A 77 -22.75 -4.22 13.49
CA ILE A 77 -21.79 -5.31 13.21
C ILE A 77 -21.44 -5.98 14.54
N ASN A 78 -22.39 -6.74 15.07
CA ASN A 78 -22.06 -7.77 16.05
C ASN A 78 -21.34 -8.88 15.27
N VAL A 79 -20.03 -9.01 15.46
CA VAL A 79 -19.21 -10.10 14.90
C VAL A 79 -19.23 -11.34 15.80
N GLU A 80 -19.82 -11.25 17.00
CA GLU A 80 -19.70 -12.33 17.99
C GLU A 80 -21.05 -12.54 18.68
N ASP A 81 -21.99 -13.18 17.98
CA ASP A 81 -23.13 -13.84 18.60
C ASP A 81 -23.19 -15.27 18.02
N GLU A 82 -22.28 -16.13 18.50
CA GLU A 82 -22.12 -17.55 18.15
C GLU A 82 -23.27 -18.42 18.68
N GLY A 83 -24.54 -18.10 18.43
CA GLY A 83 -25.59 -18.89 19.08
C GLY A 83 -27.02 -18.81 18.58
N LYS A 84 -27.31 -18.08 17.50
CA LYS A 84 -28.70 -17.95 17.03
C LYS A 84 -28.78 -18.04 15.51
N GLU A 85 -29.34 -19.15 15.03
CA GLU A 85 -29.88 -19.31 13.68
C GLU A 85 -31.10 -18.39 13.48
N GLU A 86 -30.92 -17.10 13.68
CA GLU A 86 -31.93 -16.07 13.56
C GLU A 86 -31.64 -15.30 12.29
N LYS A 87 -32.50 -15.51 11.27
CA LYS A 87 -32.61 -14.74 10.01
C LYS A 87 -31.58 -13.61 9.92
N GLN A 88 -30.44 -13.88 9.28
CA GLN A 88 -29.38 -12.90 9.07
C GLN A 88 -29.86 -11.79 8.12
N ILE A 89 -30.64 -10.83 8.64
CA ILE A 89 -31.05 -9.64 7.92
C ILE A 89 -29.97 -8.60 8.13
N HIS A 90 -29.07 -8.49 7.15
CA HIS A 90 -28.03 -7.48 7.16
C HIS A 90 -28.49 -6.21 6.45
N ILE A 91 -28.67 -5.11 7.20
CA ILE A 91 -29.14 -3.83 6.65
C ILE A 91 -27.94 -2.91 6.45
N GLU A 92 -27.37 -2.93 5.26
CA GLU A 92 -26.34 -1.97 4.86
C GLU A 92 -26.94 -0.74 4.17
N ARG A 93 -26.27 0.40 4.32
CA ARG A 93 -26.53 1.60 3.53
C ARG A 93 -25.28 1.90 2.72
N ARG A 94 -25.41 1.91 1.39
CA ARG A 94 -24.28 2.14 0.47
C ARG A 94 -24.39 3.49 -0.23
N ASP A 95 -23.23 4.06 -0.55
CA ASP A 95 -23.07 5.24 -1.39
C ASP A 95 -23.13 4.87 -2.89
N GLU A 96 -23.13 5.86 -3.78
CA GLU A 96 -23.09 5.69 -5.25
C GLU A 96 -21.88 4.85 -5.70
N PHE A 97 -20.80 4.87 -4.91
CA PHE A 97 -19.55 4.15 -5.17
C PHE A 97 -19.46 2.78 -4.48
N GLY A 98 -20.57 2.27 -3.92
CA GLY A 98 -20.62 0.94 -3.29
C GLY A 98 -19.99 0.85 -1.89
N ARG A 99 -19.46 1.95 -1.35
CA ARG A 99 -18.91 2.01 0.03
C ARG A 99 -20.04 1.98 1.05
N ILE A 100 -19.79 1.32 2.19
CA ILE A 100 -20.77 1.27 3.29
C ILE A 100 -20.71 2.61 4.03
N LEU A 101 -21.82 3.35 4.04
CA LEU A 101 -21.94 4.63 4.72
C LEU A 101 -21.89 4.43 6.23
N THR A 102 -21.21 5.33 6.94
CA THR A 102 -21.37 5.36 8.40
C THR A 102 -22.82 5.73 8.77
N PRO A 103 -23.33 5.32 9.94
CA PRO A 103 -24.71 5.62 10.35
C PRO A 103 -25.06 7.11 10.28
N LYS A 104 -24.11 7.99 10.60
CA LYS A 104 -24.29 9.45 10.55
C LYS A 104 -24.38 9.99 9.13
N GLU A 105 -23.65 9.40 8.20
CA GLU A 105 -23.75 9.78 6.79
C GLU A 105 -25.03 9.25 6.15
N ALA A 106 -25.41 8.02 6.48
CA ALA A 106 -26.67 7.43 6.07
C ALA A 106 -27.86 8.28 6.53
N PHE A 107 -27.88 8.69 7.80
CA PHE A 107 -28.91 9.62 8.33
C PHE A 107 -28.92 10.94 7.56
N ARG A 108 -27.75 11.54 7.31
CA ARG A 108 -27.67 12.82 6.58
C ARG A 108 -28.20 12.71 5.15
N VAL A 109 -27.90 11.63 4.44
CA VAL A 109 -28.46 11.37 3.10
C VAL A 109 -29.97 11.21 3.19
N PHE A 110 -30.47 10.46 4.18
CA PHE A 110 -31.90 10.28 4.41
C PHE A 110 -32.59 11.62 4.72
N SER A 111 -32.04 12.45 5.60
CA SER A 111 -32.58 13.78 5.92
C SER A 111 -32.60 14.70 4.70
N HIS A 112 -31.55 14.70 3.86
CA HIS A 112 -31.54 15.50 2.64
C HIS A 112 -32.60 15.04 1.64
N LYS A 113 -32.81 13.73 1.49
CA LYS A 113 -33.88 13.15 0.66
C LYS A 113 -35.26 13.50 1.22
N PHE A 114 -35.42 13.40 2.54
CA PHE A 114 -36.69 13.67 3.22
C PHE A 114 -37.08 15.15 3.17
N HIS A 115 -36.15 16.07 3.46
CA HIS A 115 -36.42 17.50 3.47
C HIS A 115 -36.28 18.17 2.09
N GLY A 116 -35.80 17.46 1.07
CA GLY A 116 -35.54 17.99 -0.28
C GLY A 116 -34.45 19.07 -0.35
N LYS A 117 -33.79 19.39 0.77
CA LYS A 117 -32.75 20.42 0.87
C LYS A 117 -31.38 19.77 0.86
N GLY A 118 -30.72 19.78 -0.29
CA GLY A 118 -29.37 19.25 -0.45
C GLY A 118 -28.27 20.13 0.14
N PRO A 119 -27.04 19.60 0.25
CA PRO A 119 -25.87 20.38 0.62
C PRO A 119 -25.53 21.42 -0.47
N ASN A 120 -24.95 22.56 -0.07
CA ASN A 120 -24.46 23.58 -1.01
C ASN A 120 -23.36 23.02 -1.94
N LYS A 121 -23.26 23.55 -3.17
CA LYS A 121 -22.30 23.15 -4.22
C LYS A 121 -20.86 23.08 -3.73
N ILE A 122 -20.41 24.07 -2.96
CA ILE A 122 -19.05 24.09 -2.37
C ILE A 122 -18.81 22.87 -1.46
N LYS A 123 -19.83 22.45 -0.68
CA LYS A 123 -19.72 21.27 0.19
C LYS A 123 -19.74 19.97 -0.62
N GLN A 124 -20.49 19.92 -1.72
CA GLN A 124 -20.48 18.80 -2.65
C GLN A 124 -19.11 18.65 -3.32
N GLU A 125 -18.54 19.73 -3.83
CA GLU A 125 -17.21 19.74 -4.46
C GLU A 125 -16.10 19.34 -3.49
N LYS A 126 -16.12 19.86 -2.25
CA LYS A 126 -15.17 19.43 -1.21
C LYS A 126 -15.26 17.93 -0.93
N ARG A 127 -16.48 17.38 -0.86
CA ARG A 127 -16.68 15.93 -0.67
C ARG A 127 -16.15 15.14 -1.86
N MET A 128 -16.46 15.57 -3.08
CA MET A 128 -15.96 14.93 -4.30
C MET A 128 -14.43 14.96 -4.38
N ASN A 129 -13.80 16.09 -4.02
CA ASN A 129 -12.35 16.21 -3.99
C ASN A 129 -11.69 15.34 -2.92
N GLN A 130 -12.30 15.23 -1.74
CA GLN A 130 -11.83 14.30 -0.71
C GLN A 130 -11.88 12.86 -1.22
N PHE A 131 -12.98 12.46 -1.85
CA PHE A 131 -13.11 11.13 -2.43
C PHE A 131 -12.06 10.86 -3.51
N ARG A 132 -11.86 11.80 -4.44
CA ARG A 132 -10.81 11.70 -5.46
C ARG A 132 -9.42 11.54 -4.86
N ARG A 133 -9.14 12.25 -3.76
CA ARG A 133 -7.87 12.16 -3.03
C ARG A 133 -7.68 10.78 -2.41
N GLU A 134 -8.72 10.24 -1.77
CA GLU A 134 -8.71 8.90 -1.18
C GLU A 134 -8.54 7.81 -2.24
N LEU A 135 -9.26 7.92 -3.36
CA LEU A 135 -9.14 6.99 -4.49
C LEU A 135 -7.73 7.00 -5.07
N LYS A 136 -7.17 8.21 -5.29
CA LYS A 136 -5.79 8.36 -5.75
C LYS A 136 -4.81 7.70 -4.77
N LEU A 137 -4.97 7.94 -3.46
CA LEU A 137 -4.12 7.33 -2.43
C LEU A 137 -4.21 5.79 -2.43
N LYS A 138 -5.39 5.22 -2.72
CA LYS A 138 -5.58 3.75 -2.77
C LYS A 138 -4.97 3.13 -4.04
N GLN A 139 -5.05 3.81 -5.18
CA GLN A 139 -4.49 3.33 -6.44
C GLN A 139 -2.96 3.35 -6.47
N MET A 140 -2.34 4.01 -5.50
CA MET A 140 -0.91 4.19 -5.44
C MET A 140 -0.17 2.95 -4.95
N LYS A 141 1.00 2.70 -5.55
CA LYS A 141 1.92 1.63 -5.15
C LYS A 141 2.52 1.95 -3.78
N SER A 142 2.67 0.93 -2.94
CA SER A 142 3.21 1.04 -1.58
C SER A 142 4.63 1.62 -1.50
N SER A 143 5.34 1.70 -2.62
CA SER A 143 6.74 2.13 -2.69
C SER A 143 6.93 3.64 -2.81
N ASP A 144 5.92 4.43 -3.23
CA ASP A 144 6.14 5.87 -3.45
C ASP A 144 4.90 6.75 -3.20
N THR A 145 5.13 7.96 -2.70
CA THR A 145 4.09 8.96 -2.45
C THR A 145 3.66 9.64 -3.76
N PRO A 146 2.50 10.34 -3.83
CA PRO A 146 1.96 10.85 -5.10
C PRO A 146 2.81 11.92 -5.75
N SER A 147 3.84 12.39 -5.04
CA SER A 147 4.78 13.40 -5.48
C SER A 147 6.13 12.81 -5.92
N LEU A 148 6.26 11.48 -5.99
CA LEU A 148 7.55 10.78 -6.14
C LEU A 148 8.58 11.24 -5.09
N SER A 149 8.12 11.51 -3.87
CA SER A 149 8.96 12.21 -2.89
C SER A 149 10.13 11.35 -2.44
N VAL A 150 9.93 10.03 -2.35
CA VAL A 150 10.99 9.11 -1.91
C VAL A 150 12.07 9.00 -2.98
N GLU A 151 11.67 8.87 -4.24
CA GLU A 151 12.61 8.86 -5.37
C GLU A 151 13.42 10.16 -5.44
N ARG A 152 12.75 11.32 -5.32
CA ARG A 152 13.42 12.63 -5.31
C ARG A 152 14.37 12.80 -4.12
N MET A 153 14.01 12.29 -2.95
CA MET A 153 14.91 12.31 -1.78
C MET A 153 16.14 11.44 -2.01
N LYS A 154 15.98 10.24 -2.59
CA LYS A 154 17.10 9.36 -2.96
C LYS A 154 17.99 9.98 -4.02
N GLU A 155 17.41 10.62 -5.05
CA GLU A 155 18.16 11.34 -6.08
C GLU A 155 18.96 12.50 -5.48
N ALA A 156 18.36 13.26 -4.58
CA ALA A 156 19.04 14.37 -3.90
C ALA A 156 20.17 13.88 -2.98
N GLN A 157 19.97 12.78 -2.25
CA GLN A 157 21.01 12.11 -1.46
C GLN A 157 22.16 11.60 -2.35
N ALA A 158 21.84 11.00 -3.50
CA ALA A 158 22.85 10.53 -4.46
C ALA A 158 23.65 11.70 -5.05
N ARG A 159 22.97 12.83 -5.32
CA ARG A 159 23.59 14.05 -5.84
C ARG A 159 24.51 14.72 -4.81
N THR A 160 24.09 14.82 -3.55
CA THR A 160 24.91 15.41 -2.47
C THR A 160 25.93 14.42 -1.91
N LYS A 161 25.76 13.12 -2.21
CA LYS A 161 26.52 11.99 -1.67
C LYS A 161 26.46 11.90 -0.13
N MET A 162 25.39 12.43 0.46
CA MET A 162 25.17 12.42 1.91
C MET A 162 24.05 11.45 2.26
N PRO A 163 24.18 10.68 3.36
CA PRO A 163 23.16 9.72 3.78
C PRO A 163 21.90 10.40 4.36
N TYR A 164 21.97 11.69 4.69
CA TYR A 164 20.86 12.45 5.27
C TYR A 164 20.45 13.61 4.35
N LEU A 165 19.19 14.03 4.50
CA LEU A 165 18.64 15.17 3.79
C LEU A 165 18.06 16.16 4.81
N VAL A 166 18.39 17.44 4.69
CA VAL A 166 17.84 18.49 5.56
C VAL A 166 16.58 19.04 4.88
N LEU A 167 15.43 18.87 5.54
CA LEU A 167 14.15 19.42 5.12
C LEU A 167 13.93 20.76 5.85
N SER A 168 13.90 21.87 5.13
CA SER A 168 13.59 23.22 5.65
C SER A 168 12.17 23.64 5.33
#